data_AF-A0A537LRH0-F1
#
_entry.id   AF-A0A537LRH0-F1
#
_cell.length_a   1.000
_cell.length_b   1.000
_cell.length_c   1.000
_cell.angle_alpha   90.00
_cell.angle_beta   90.00
_cell.angle_gamma   90.00
#
_symmetry.space_group_name_H-M   'P 1'
#
loop_
_entity.id
_entity.type
_entity.pdbx_description
1 polymer ?
#
loop_
_entity_poly.entity_id
_entity_poly.type
_entity_poly.pdbx_seq_one_letter_code
_entity_poly.pdbx_strand_id
1 'polypeptide(L)' 'REREIVSLRFFERLSQGQIAGILRVSQMHVSRLQRAALERLRAFIATGPGDPSS' A
#
# COMPACT_ATOMS: atom_id res chain seq x y z
N ARG A 1 -8.10 6.18 -0.21
CA ARG A 1 -7.46 5.77 1.06
C ARG A 1 -6.26 4.84 0.84
N GLU A 2 -6.35 3.77 0.04
CA GLU A 2 -5.20 2.87 -0.22
C GLU A 2 -4.04 3.54 -0.94
N ARG A 3 -4.32 4.31 -2.01
CA ARG A 3 -3.30 5.10 -2.72
C ARG A 3 -2.60 6.10 -1.81
N GLU A 4 -3.34 6.77 -0.95
CA GLU A 4 -2.83 7.73 0.05
C GLU A 4 -1.93 7.04 1.08
N ILE A 5 -2.32 5.87 1.59
CA ILE A 5 -1.48 5.06 2.49
C ILE A 5 -0.16 4.66 1.81
N VAL A 6 -0.20 4.24 0.55
CA VAL A 6 1.00 3.92 -0.24
C VAL A 6 1.88 5.15 -0.42
N SER A 7 1.29 6.31 -0.76
CA SER A 7 2.03 7.57 -0.88
C SER A 7 2.76 7.94 0.42
N LEU A 8 2.03 7.98 1.54
CA LEU A 8 2.60 8.31 2.85
C LEU A 8 3.68 7.30 3.29
N ARG A 9 3.49 6.01 2.99
CA ARG A 9 4.43 4.95 3.39
C ARG A 9 5.75 4.98 2.62
N PHE A 10 5.68 5.17 1.31
CA PHE A 10 6.83 4.94 0.41
C PHE A 10 7.47 6.23 -0.10
N PHE A 11 6.71 7.31 -0.25
CA PHE A 11 7.25 8.61 -0.67
C PHE A 11 7.61 9.46 0.55
N GLU A 12 6.70 9.54 1.54
CA GLU A 12 6.93 10.31 2.78
C GLU A 12 7.63 9.51 3.89
N ARG A 13 7.90 8.21 3.63
CA ARG A 13 8.58 7.29 4.56
C ARG A 13 7.96 7.17 5.96
N LEU A 14 6.66 7.45 6.09
CA LEU A 14 5.97 7.35 7.37
C LEU A 14 5.72 5.90 7.78
N SER A 15 5.76 5.64 9.09
CA SER A 15 5.34 4.35 9.66
C SER A 15 3.81 4.18 9.60
N GLN A 16 3.33 2.94 9.68
CA GLN A 16 1.89 2.67 9.71
C GLN A 16 1.20 3.32 10.92
N GLY A 17 1.90 3.46 12.05
CA GLY A 17 1.38 4.14 13.24
C GLY A 17 1.20 5.65 13.02
N GLN A 18 2.18 6.31 12.38
CA GLN A 18 2.07 7.72 12.01
C GLN A 18 0.93 7.94 11.01
N ILE A 19 0.80 7.07 10.01
CA ILE A 19 -0.29 7.11 9.03
C ILE A 19 -1.65 6.91 9.71
N ALA A 20 -1.73 5.99 10.68
CA ALA A 20 -2.95 5.75 11.47
C ALA A 20 -3.40 7.02 12.22
N GLY A 21 -2.45 7.75 12.80
CA GLY A 21 -2.70 9.04 13.43
C GLY A 21 -3.24 10.09 12.45
N ILE A 22 -2.57 10.26 11.31
CA ILE A 22 -2.97 11.22 10.25
C ILE A 22 -4.39 10.91 9.74
N LEU A 23 -4.66 9.63 9.44
CA LEU A 23 -5.92 9.20 8.84
C LEU A 23 -7.03 8.96 9.86
N ARG A 24 -6.76 9.15 11.16
CA ARG A 24 -7.67 8.92 12.30
C ARG A 24 -8.33 7.54 12.26
N VAL A 25 -7.52 6.50 12.05
CA VAL A 25 -7.92 5.08 12.05
C VAL A 25 -6.95 4.26 12.89
N SER A 26 -7.28 2.99 13.16
CA SER A 26 -6.32 2.10 13.83
C SER A 26 -5.18 1.68 12.89
N GLN A 27 -4.00 1.40 13.46
CA GLN A 27 -2.85 0.88 12.71
C GLN A 27 -3.17 -0.47 12.04
N MET A 28 -4.05 -1.29 12.65
CA MET A 28 -4.55 -2.52 12.02
C MET A 28 -5.34 -2.23 10.72
N HIS A 29 -6.17 -1.18 10.71
CA HIS A 29 -6.89 -0.78 9.49
C HIS A 29 -5.90 -0.33 8.41
N VAL A 30 -4.89 0.48 8.75
CA VAL A 30 -3.82 0.88 7.83
C VAL A 30 -3.10 -0.35 7.26
N SER A 31 -2.73 -1.31 8.11
CA SER A 31 -2.06 -2.54 7.69
C SER A 31 -2.88 -3.33 6.66
N ARG A 32 -4.18 -3.53 6.90
CA ARG A 32 -5.08 -4.22 5.96
C ARG A 32 -5.16 -3.52 4.61
N LEU A 33 -5.35 -2.20 4.61
CA LEU A 33 -5.45 -1.41 3.38
C LEU A 33 -4.12 -1.39 2.62
N GLN A 34 -2.99 -1.25 3.33
CA GLN A 34 -1.67 -1.28 2.70
C GLN A 34 -1.42 -2.65 2.04
N ARG A 35 -1.75 -3.75 2.71
CA ARG A 35 -1.62 -5.10 2.14
C ARG A 35 -2.46 -5.26 0.87
N ALA A 36 -3.73 -4.90 0.92
CA ALA A 36 -4.62 -5.00 -0.23
C ALA A 36 -4.17 -4.11 -1.41
N ALA A 37 -3.55 -2.96 -1.13
CA ALA A 37 -2.98 -2.10 -2.16
C ALA A 37 -1.77 -2.76 -2.84
N LEU A 38 -0.85 -3.33 -2.05
CA LEU A 38 0.33 -4.03 -2.56
C LEU A 38 0.00 -5.31 -3.33
N GLU A 39 -1.02 -6.05 -2.91
CA GLU A 39 -1.51 -7.24 -3.62
C GLU A 39 -2.03 -6.87 -5.02
N ARG A 40 -2.80 -5.78 -5.15
CA ARG A 40 -3.25 -5.28 -6.47
C ARG A 40 -2.09 -4.81 -7.35
N LEU A 41 -1.11 -4.12 -6.77
CA LEU A 41 0.08 -3.70 -7.53
C LEU A 41 0.87 -4.91 -8.02
N ARG A 42 1.04 -5.95 -7.19
CA ARG A 42 1.67 -7.21 -7.60
C ARG A 42 0.91 -7.89 -8.74
N ALA A 43 -0.42 -7.97 -8.64
CA ALA A 43 -1.24 -8.57 -9.69
C ALA A 43 -1.09 -7.82 -11.02
N PHE A 44 -1.10 -6.49 -10.97
CA PHE A 44 -0.91 -5.64 -12.16
C PHE A 44 0.46 -5.84 -12.82
N ILE A 45 1.52 -5.93 -12.01
CA ILE A 45 2.87 -6.23 -12.51
C ILE A 45 2.91 -7.64 -13.15
N ALA A 46 2.29 -8.63 -12.49
CA ALA A 46 2.25 -10.00 -12.97
C ALA A 46 1.40 -10.22 -14.24
N THR A 47 0.51 -9.29 -14.59
CA THR A 47 -0.30 -9.33 -15.82
C THR A 47 0.16 -8.35 -16.90
N GLY A 48 1.27 -7.62 -16.67
CA GLY A 48 1.86 -6.69 -17.64
C GLY A 48 3.05 -7.29 -18.41
N PRO A 49 3.58 -6.59 -19.44
CA PRO A 49 4.64 -7.07 -20.35
C PRO A 49 6.03 -7.28 -19.70
N GLY A 50 6.11 -7.30 -18.37
CA GLY A 50 7.30 -7.61 -17.57
C GLY A 50 7.18 -8.90 -16.78
N ASP A 51 6.25 -9.79 -17.15
CA ASP A 51 6.21 -11.15 -16.62
C ASP A 51 7.47 -11.92 -17.07
N PRO A 52 8.34 -12.38 -16.15
CA PRO A 52 9.48 -13.22 -16.52
C PRO A 52 9.06 -14.63 -16.99
N SER A 53 7.76 -14.95 -16.92
CA SER A 53 7.16 -16.23 -17.36
C SER A 53 6.41 -16.13 -18.69
N SER A 54 6.29 -14.93 -19.28
CA SER A 54 5.67 -14.68 -20.59
C SER A 54 6.68 -14.65 -21.72
#